data_AF-A0A7V2EYZ6-F1
#
_entry.id   AF-A0A7V2EYZ6-F1
#
_cell.length_a   1.000
_cell.length_b   1.000
_cell.length_c   1.000
_cell.angle_alpha   90.00
_cell.angle_beta   90.00
_cell.angle_gamma   90.00
#
_symmetry.space_group_name_H-M   'P 1'
#
loop_
_entity.id
_entity.type
_entity.pdbx_description
1 polymer ?
#
loop_
_entity_poly.entity_id
_entity_poly.type
_entity_poly.pdbx_seq_one_letter_code
_entity_poly.pdbx_strand_id
1 'polypeptide(L)' 'MFITFEGGEGAGKSTQVELLAGRLRQRHQNVLTSREPGGTPGAEVIRNLLVNG' A
#
# COMPACT_ATOMS: atom_id res chain seq x y z
N MET A 1 0.22 -15.83 1.07
CA MET A 1 1.46 -15.08 1.37
C MET A 1 1.05 -13.64 1.67
N PHE A 2 1.58 -13.04 2.75
CA PHE A 2 1.34 -11.64 3.11
C PHE A 2 2.67 -10.93 3.24
N ILE A 3 2.82 -9.78 2.58
CA ILE A 3 4.07 -9.01 2.49
C ILE A 3 3.76 -7.57 2.90
N THR A 4 4.57 -7.02 3.81
CA THR A 4 4.50 -5.61 4.21
C THR A 4 5.75 -4.87 3.75
N PHE A 5 5.60 -3.57 3.47
CA PHE A 5 6.70 -2.67 3.15
C PHE A 5 6.74 -1.56 4.19
N GLU A 6 7.79 -1.56 5.02
CA GLU A 6 7.99 -0.59 6.10
C GLU A 6 9.15 0.37 5.79
N GLY A 7 9.11 1.56 6.37
CA GLY A 7 10.15 2.58 6.19
C GLY A 7 9.64 4.01 6.40
N GLY A 8 10.58 4.96 6.51
CA GLY A 8 10.27 6.38 6.71
C GLY A 8 9.53 7.04 5.54
N GLU A 9 9.13 8.29 5.75
CA GLU A 9 8.55 9.13 4.70
C GLU A 9 9.53 9.28 3.53
N GLY A 10 9.03 9.27 2.28
CA GLY A 10 9.88 9.36 1.09
C GLY A 10 10.69 8.10 0.75
N ALA A 11 10.65 7.03 1.53
CA ALA A 11 11.45 5.81 1.30
C ALA A 11 11.06 4.97 0.06
N GLY A 12 10.12 5.45 -0.78
CA GLY A 12 9.74 4.77 -2.02
C GLY A 12 8.84 3.53 -1.86
N LYS A 13 8.23 3.32 -0.69
CA LYS A 13 7.40 2.14 -0.37
C LYS A 13 6.30 1.90 -1.42
N SER A 14 5.53 2.93 -1.78
CA SER A 14 4.44 2.81 -2.76
C SER A 14 4.95 2.34 -4.12
N THR A 15 6.08 2.91 -4.58
CA THR A 15 6.74 2.49 -5.82
C THR A 15 7.15 1.02 -5.77
N GLN A 16 7.73 0.56 -4.66
CA GLN A 16 8.16 -0.84 -4.53
C GLN A 16 6.98 -1.81 -4.47
N VAL A 17 5.88 -1.44 -3.80
CA VAL A 17 4.63 -2.23 -3.80
C VAL A 17 4.11 -2.43 -5.22
N GLU A 18 4.04 -1.36 -6.02
CA GLU A 18 3.56 -1.43 -7.41
C GLU A 18 4.47 -2.29 -8.29
N LEU A 19 5.80 -2.12 -8.18
CA LEU A 19 6.77 -2.90 -8.95
C LEU A 19 6.71 -4.39 -8.61
N LEU A 20 6.62 -4.74 -7.32
CA LEU A 20 6.50 -6.14 -6.90
C LEU A 20 5.17 -6.74 -7.37
N ALA A 21 4.06 -6.01 -7.18
CA ALA A 21 2.75 -6.48 -7.60
C ALA A 21 2.69 -6.71 -9.12
N GLY A 22 3.28 -5.81 -9.92
CA GLY A 22 3.41 -5.98 -11.37
C GLY A 22 4.19 -7.24 -11.75
N ARG A 23 5.36 -7.46 -11.11
CA ARG A 23 6.19 -8.67 -11.36
C ARG A 23 5.49 -9.97 -10.99
N LEU A 24 4.69 -9.98 -9.94
CA LEU A 24 3.95 -11.16 -9.51
C LEU A 24 2.76 -11.44 -10.42
N ARG A 25 2.02 -10.40 -10.83
CA ARG A 25 0.93 -10.51 -11.82
C ARG A 25 1.43 -11.00 -13.17
N GLN A 26 2.61 -10.55 -13.63
CA GLN A 26 3.26 -11.06 -14.85
C GLN A 26 3.61 -12.55 -14.76
N ARG A 27 3.74 -13.11 -13.55
CA ARG A 27 3.92 -14.55 -13.30
C ARG A 27 2.59 -15.27 -13.03
N HIS A 28 1.47 -14.67 -13.47
CA HIS A 28 0.11 -15.21 -13.30
C HIS A 28 -0.29 -15.45 -11.84
N GLN A 29 0.29 -14.71 -10.89
CA GLN A 29 -0.14 -14.75 -9.49
C GLN A 29 -1.29 -13.78 -9.26
N ASN A 30 -2.27 -14.18 -8.46
CA ASN A 30 -3.31 -13.27 -7.99
C ASN A 30 -2.74 -12.36 -6.88
N VAL A 31 -2.79 -11.03 -7.07
CA VAL A 31 -2.14 -10.07 -6.17
C VAL A 31 -3.09 -8.94 -5.80
N LEU A 32 -3.36 -8.83 -4.51
CA LEU A 32 -4.05 -7.70 -3.89
C LEU A 32 -3.04 -6.79 -3.19
N THR A 33 -3.23 -5.49 -3.33
CA THR A 33 -2.40 -4.46 -2.70
C THR A 33 -3.25 -3.61 -1.78
N SER A 34 -2.75 -3.32 -0.58
CA SER A 34 -3.38 -2.43 0.40
C SER A 34 -2.32 -1.46 0.97
N ARG A 35 -2.77 -0.37 1.59
CA ARG A 35 -1.93 0.63 2.27
C ARG A 35 -2.62 1.07 3.56
N GLU A 36 -1.85 1.48 4.57
CA GLU A 36 -2.37 2.05 5.82
C GLU A 36 -1.63 3.37 6.18
N PRO A 37 -2.30 4.36 6.82
CA PRO A 37 -3.75 4.42 7.07
C PRO A 37 -4.52 4.63 5.76
N GLY A 38 -5.57 3.83 5.54
CA GLY A 38 -6.35 3.80 4.29
C GLY A 38 -6.79 2.39 3.90
N GLY A 39 -7.36 2.23 2.71
CA GLY A 39 -7.72 0.91 2.15
C GLY A 39 -9.13 0.38 2.48
N THR A 40 -9.85 1.04 3.38
CA THR A 40 -11.30 0.89 3.58
C THR A 40 -11.94 2.28 3.77
N PRO A 41 -13.25 2.46 3.49
CA PRO A 41 -13.89 3.78 3.61
C PRO A 41 -13.69 4.43 4.98
N GLY A 42 -13.76 3.66 6.07
CA GLY A 42 -13.52 4.17 7.42
C GLY A 42 -12.06 4.58 7.67
N ALA A 43 -11.09 3.85 7.11
CA ALA A 43 -9.68 4.19 7.25
C ALA A 43 -9.27 5.45 6.47
N GLU A 44 -9.92 5.75 5.33
CA GLU A 44 -9.71 7.00 4.59
C GLU A 44 -10.25 8.22 5.36
N VAL A 45 -11.35 8.08 6.12
CA VAL A 45 -11.84 9.15 7.01
C VAL A 45 -10.83 9.46 8.12
N ILE A 46 -10.28 8.44 8.77
CA ILE A 46 -9.25 8.59 9.80
C ILE A 46 -7.98 9.23 9.20
N ARG A 47 -7.57 8.82 7.99
CA ARG A 47 -6.45 9.43 7.28
C ARG A 47 -6.68 10.93 7.06
N ASN A 48 -7.86 11.33 6.57
CA ASN A 48 -8.15 12.74 6.32
C ASN A 48 -8.06 13.59 7.60
N LEU A 49 -8.46 13.03 8.75
CA LEU A 49 -8.29 13.70 10.04
C LEU A 49 -6.81 13.83 10.45
N LEU A 50 -5.99 12.81 10.20
CA LEU A 50 -4.56 12.82 10.55
C LEU A 50 -3.70 13.68 9.62
N VAL A 51 -4.12 13.89 8.37
CA VAL A 51 -3.34 14.62 7.35
C VAL A 51 -3.76 16.10 7.25
N ASN A 52 -5.02 16.43 7.53
CA ASN A 52 -5.54 17.79 7.40
C ASN A 52 -5.87 18.46 8.76
N GLY A 53 -5.62 17.77 9.88
CA GLY A 53 -5.79 18.30 11.24
C GLY A 53 -4.61 19.16 11.70
#